data_AF-A0A956EYS8-F1
#
_entry.id   AF-A0A956EYS8-F1
#
_cell.length_a   1.000
_cell.length_b   1.000
_cell.length_c   1.000
_cell.angle_alpha   90.00
_cell.angle_beta   90.00
_cell.angle_gamma   90.00
#
_symmetry.space_group_name_H-M   'P 1'
#
loop_
_entity.id
_entity.type
_entity.pdbx_description
1 polymer ?
#
loop_
_entity_poly.entity_id
_entity_poly.type
_entity_poly.pdbx_seq_one_letter_code
_entity_poly.pdbx_strand_id
1 'polypeptide(L)'
;MDPMWIAAVVNPAVTAVVVSALTQHFITRRTTERIKQLESDLATRRFDHQQASEGEARRRERVREAVDRWGDDAFDAVKSLRRRLDNILVSGAHVALAQDCEEHIAPSWSMTHSYYMNSTLYLFARLFFMDRILRLEIGEEVFGARDAKDEVVSELDRMIRELSSNRLHTGEGDRQVFRLQQQAIGEAVTQPVAPGSPASPLQCLTYVDFLSKLGEAGGMLPTVIEPLRLLLCDLDIESTRGERLRGFNQALATLQSVLEQRLAPLVSGRPS
;
A
#
# COMPACT_ATOMS: atom_id res chain seq x y z
N MET A 1 91.26 -18.85 -42.03
CA MET A 1 90.13 -18.41 -41.19
C MET A 1 88.88 -18.61 -42.02
N ASP A 2 88.13 -19.67 -41.77
CA ASP A 2 86.76 -19.83 -42.25
C ASP A 2 86.03 -20.72 -41.23
N PRO A 3 84.93 -20.26 -40.63
CA PRO A 3 84.23 -21.03 -39.62
C PRO A 3 83.44 -22.15 -40.29
N MET A 4 83.63 -23.35 -39.73
CA MET A 4 82.83 -24.55 -39.97
C MET A 4 81.33 -24.23 -40.06
N TRP A 5 80.76 -24.38 -41.25
CA TRP A 5 79.33 -24.62 -41.41
C TRP A 5 79.04 -26.07 -41.02
N ILE A 6 78.86 -26.34 -39.72
CA ILE A 6 78.17 -27.55 -39.28
C ILE A 6 76.70 -27.36 -39.65
N ALA A 7 76.32 -27.82 -40.84
CA ALA A 7 74.92 -28.02 -41.17
C ALA A 7 74.39 -29.16 -40.29
N ALA A 8 73.66 -28.80 -39.24
CA ALA A 8 72.94 -29.76 -38.43
C ALA A 8 71.92 -30.49 -39.32
N VAL A 9 72.22 -31.73 -39.71
CA VAL A 9 71.23 -32.65 -40.28
C VAL A 9 70.33 -33.08 -39.12
N VAL A 10 69.34 -32.24 -38.83
CA VAL A 10 68.31 -32.57 -37.85
C VAL A 10 67.43 -33.64 -38.49
N ASN A 11 67.39 -34.83 -37.88
CA ASN A 11 66.57 -35.94 -38.35
C ASN A 11 65.09 -35.50 -38.37
N PRO A 12 64.43 -35.46 -39.55
CA PRO A 12 63.06 -34.97 -39.69
C PRO A 12 62.06 -35.70 -38.78
N ALA A 13 62.30 -36.97 -38.47
CA ALA A 13 61.48 -37.76 -37.55
C ALA A 13 61.58 -37.26 -36.10
N VAL A 14 62.77 -36.85 -35.65
CA VAL A 14 62.99 -36.31 -34.30
C VAL A 14 62.30 -34.95 -34.15
N THR A 15 62.43 -34.08 -35.15
CA THR A 15 61.69 -32.80 -35.16
C THR A 15 60.18 -32.99 -35.17
N ALA A 16 59.65 -33.95 -35.94
CA ALA A 16 58.21 -34.20 -35.98
C ALA A 16 57.66 -34.66 -34.61
N VAL A 17 58.38 -35.53 -33.90
CA VAL A 17 57.99 -36.00 -32.56
C VAL A 17 58.04 -34.85 -31.54
N VAL A 18 59.09 -34.04 -31.55
CA VAL A 18 59.23 -32.90 -30.62
C VAL A 18 58.15 -31.84 -30.90
N VAL A 19 57.93 -31.49 -32.16
CA VAL A 19 56.86 -30.54 -32.55
C VAL A 19 55.50 -31.08 -32.14
N SER A 20 55.21 -32.37 -32.38
CA SER A 20 53.96 -33.02 -31.96
C SER A 20 53.78 -32.99 -30.44
N ALA A 21 54.81 -33.30 -29.66
CA ALA A 21 54.75 -33.25 -28.21
C ALA A 21 54.52 -31.82 -27.67
N LEU A 22 55.19 -30.83 -28.25
CA LEU A 22 55.05 -29.42 -27.87
C LEU A 22 53.68 -28.86 -28.27
N THR A 23 53.17 -29.19 -29.46
CA THR A 23 51.81 -28.79 -29.87
C THR A 23 50.76 -29.45 -29.00
N GLN A 24 50.90 -30.75 -28.70
CA GLN A 24 50.02 -31.46 -27.78
C GLN A 24 50.02 -30.79 -26.40
N HIS A 25 51.19 -30.50 -25.83
CA HIS A 25 51.32 -29.84 -24.54
C HIS A 25 50.67 -28.44 -24.52
N PHE A 26 50.91 -27.63 -25.57
CA PHE A 26 50.35 -26.29 -25.66
C PHE A 26 48.82 -26.32 -25.83
N ILE A 27 48.30 -27.25 -26.64
CA ILE A 27 46.86 -27.47 -26.81
C ILE A 27 46.25 -27.87 -25.46
N THR A 28 46.79 -28.88 -24.77
CA THR A 28 46.25 -29.36 -23.49
C THR A 28 46.30 -28.28 -22.41
N ARG A 29 47.38 -27.50 -22.34
CA ARG A 29 47.50 -26.38 -21.40
C ARG A 29 46.44 -25.32 -21.68
N ARG A 30 46.29 -24.90 -22.94
CA ARG A 30 45.31 -23.87 -23.34
C ARG A 30 43.86 -24.34 -23.16
N THR A 31 43.55 -25.61 -23.42
CA THR A 31 42.21 -26.15 -23.18
C THR A 31 41.91 -26.24 -21.69
N THR A 32 42.88 -26.64 -20.87
CA THR A 32 42.72 -26.71 -19.41
C THR A 32 42.53 -25.32 -18.81
N GLU A 33 43.30 -24.32 -19.25
CA GLU A 33 43.12 -22.92 -18.82
C GLU A 33 41.74 -22.39 -19.21
N ARG A 34 41.27 -22.67 -20.43
CA ARG A 34 39.91 -22.30 -20.88
C ARG A 34 38.81 -23.01 -20.08
N ILE A 35 38.96 -24.29 -19.79
CA ILE A 35 38.01 -25.06 -18.97
C ILE A 35 37.90 -24.41 -17.58
N LYS A 36 39.05 -24.11 -16.94
CA LYS A 36 39.07 -23.43 -15.64
C LYS A 36 38.41 -22.04 -15.66
N GLN A 37 38.62 -21.26 -16.72
CA GLN A 37 37.95 -19.97 -16.89
C GLN A 37 36.43 -20.13 -17.03
N LEU A 38 35.98 -21.06 -17.88
CA LEU A 38 34.55 -21.34 -18.06
C LEU A 38 33.90 -21.84 -16.77
N GLU A 39 34.57 -22.69 -16.01
CA GLU A 39 34.10 -23.16 -14.71
C GLU A 39 33.96 -22.00 -13.71
N SER A 40 34.93 -21.09 -13.66
CA SER A 40 34.88 -19.87 -12.82
C SER A 40 33.74 -18.93 -13.23
N ASP A 41 33.54 -18.70 -14.53
CA ASP A 41 32.46 -17.85 -15.05
C ASP A 41 31.08 -18.45 -14.76
N LEU A 42 30.93 -19.77 -14.93
CA LEU A 42 29.70 -20.49 -14.60
C LEU A 42 29.40 -20.46 -13.10
N ALA A 43 30.42 -20.60 -12.25
CA ALA A 43 30.26 -20.49 -10.80
C ALA A 43 29.76 -19.10 -10.40
N THR A 44 30.35 -18.04 -10.98
CA THR A 44 29.95 -16.65 -10.73
C THR A 44 28.51 -16.41 -11.17
N ARG A 45 28.14 -16.81 -12.40
CA ARG A 45 26.76 -16.67 -12.91
C ARG A 45 25.74 -17.42 -12.07
N ARG A 46 26.08 -18.61 -11.57
CA ARG A 46 25.21 -19.38 -10.67
C ARG A 46 25.01 -18.68 -9.34
N PHE A 47 26.09 -18.12 -8.77
CA PHE A 47 26.02 -17.35 -7.54
C PHE A 47 25.15 -16.11 -7.70
N ASP A 48 25.36 -15.32 -8.77
CA ASP A 48 24.56 -14.13 -9.06
C ASP A 48 23.08 -14.48 -9.27
N HIS A 49 22.79 -15.55 -10.02
CA HIS A 49 21.42 -16.01 -10.23
C HIS A 49 20.79 -16.49 -8.92
N GLN A 50 21.54 -17.18 -8.07
CA GLN A 50 21.04 -17.62 -6.77
C GLN A 50 20.73 -16.42 -5.87
N GLN A 51 21.63 -15.44 -5.78
CA GLN A 51 21.38 -14.20 -5.03
C GLN A 51 20.18 -13.42 -5.58
N ALA A 52 20.05 -13.31 -6.91
CA ALA A 52 18.90 -12.66 -7.53
C ALA A 52 17.59 -13.36 -7.20
N SER A 53 17.56 -14.70 -7.28
CA SER A 53 16.39 -15.53 -6.95
C SER A 53 16.01 -15.40 -5.47
N GLU A 54 16.99 -15.46 -4.56
CA GLU A 54 16.76 -15.27 -3.12
C GLU A 54 16.27 -13.85 -2.80
N GLY A 55 16.84 -12.84 -3.47
CA GLY A 55 16.41 -11.45 -3.34
C GLY A 55 14.98 -11.25 -3.80
N GLU A 56 14.60 -11.85 -4.93
CA GLU A 56 13.25 -11.77 -5.47
C GLU A 56 12.22 -12.54 -4.61
N ALA A 57 12.61 -13.70 -4.06
CA ALA A 57 11.78 -14.45 -3.12
C ALA A 57 11.51 -13.64 -1.83
N ARG A 58 12.56 -13.03 -1.25
CA ARG A 58 12.41 -12.15 -0.06
C ARG A 58 11.55 -10.94 -0.35
N ARG A 59 11.68 -10.34 -1.55
CA ARG A 59 10.81 -9.25 -1.99
C ARG A 59 9.36 -9.70 -2.08
N ARG A 60 9.09 -10.82 -2.74
CA ARG A 60 7.72 -11.37 -2.87
C ARG A 60 7.08 -11.63 -1.51
N GLU A 61 7.85 -12.16 -0.55
CA GLU A 61 7.35 -12.38 0.81
C GLU A 61 6.98 -11.07 1.51
N ARG A 62 7.85 -10.05 1.47
CA ARG A 62 7.54 -8.72 2.04
C ARG A 62 6.30 -8.08 1.43
N VAL A 63 6.14 -8.19 0.11
CA VAL A 63 4.96 -7.68 -0.60
C VAL A 63 3.72 -8.41 -0.15
N ARG A 64 3.77 -9.75 -0.09
CA ARG A 64 2.66 -10.56 0.38
C ARG A 64 2.27 -10.19 1.80
N GLU A 65 3.23 -10.11 2.73
CA GLU A 65 2.97 -9.70 4.12
C GLU A 65 2.34 -8.31 4.21
N ALA A 66 2.78 -7.35 3.40
CA ALA A 66 2.21 -6.01 3.37
C ALA A 66 0.78 -6.01 2.81
N VAL A 67 0.51 -6.81 1.78
CA VAL A 67 -0.81 -6.93 1.15
C VAL A 67 -1.79 -7.68 2.04
N ASP A 68 -1.40 -8.82 2.63
CA ASP A 68 -2.22 -9.58 3.57
C ASP A 68 -2.55 -8.72 4.81
N ARG A 69 -1.62 -7.84 5.22
CA ARG A 69 -1.81 -6.93 6.36
C ARG A 69 -2.75 -5.77 6.04
N TRP A 70 -2.54 -5.08 4.92
CA TRP A 70 -3.17 -3.79 4.66
C TRP A 70 -4.27 -3.83 3.60
N GLY A 71 -4.23 -4.81 2.71
CA GLY A 71 -5.20 -4.97 1.64
C GLY A 71 -6.60 -5.13 2.21
N ASP A 72 -6.82 -6.16 3.02
CA ASP A 72 -8.14 -6.47 3.58
C ASP A 72 -8.68 -5.32 4.45
N ASP A 73 -7.82 -4.67 5.25
CA ASP A 73 -8.21 -3.53 6.06
C ASP A 73 -8.55 -2.28 5.24
N ALA A 74 -7.79 -2.01 4.17
CA ALA A 74 -8.10 -0.92 3.24
C ALA A 74 -9.45 -1.15 2.55
N PHE A 75 -9.66 -2.36 2.04
CA PHE A 75 -10.90 -2.76 1.39
C PHE A 75 -12.10 -2.63 2.32
N ASP A 76 -11.98 -3.16 3.54
CA ASP A 76 -13.06 -3.12 4.50
C ASP A 76 -13.36 -1.70 4.98
N ALA A 77 -12.34 -0.87 5.21
CA ALA A 77 -12.54 0.54 5.57
C ALA A 77 -13.32 1.32 4.50
N VAL A 78 -12.91 1.20 3.22
CA VAL A 78 -13.58 1.87 2.09
C VAL A 78 -15.00 1.34 1.92
N LYS A 79 -15.18 0.01 1.88
CA LYS A 79 -16.47 -0.64 1.67
C LYS A 79 -17.47 -0.32 2.78
N SER A 80 -17.02 -0.39 4.03
CA SER A 80 -17.85 -0.12 5.21
C SER A 80 -18.31 1.33 5.26
N LEU A 81 -17.41 2.28 4.96
CA LEU A 81 -17.78 3.69 4.90
C LEU A 81 -18.72 3.99 3.73
N ARG A 82 -18.47 3.42 2.54
CA ARG A 82 -19.35 3.58 1.38
C ARG A 82 -20.78 3.10 1.69
N ARG A 83 -20.91 1.91 2.27
CA ARG A 83 -22.21 1.38 2.71
C ARG A 83 -22.88 2.30 3.74
N ARG A 84 -22.11 2.88 4.67
CA ARG A 84 -22.64 3.85 5.64
C ARG A 84 -23.16 5.11 4.95
N LEU A 85 -22.42 5.64 3.98
CA LEU A 85 -22.83 6.81 3.21
C LEU A 85 -24.06 6.52 2.33
N ASP A 86 -24.15 5.34 1.72
CA ASP A 86 -25.35 4.93 0.98
C ASP A 86 -26.59 4.88 1.90
N ASN A 87 -26.43 4.38 3.13
CA ASN A 87 -27.51 4.40 4.10
C ASN A 87 -27.95 5.83 4.44
N ILE A 88 -27.00 6.75 4.67
CA ILE A 88 -27.25 8.15 5.00
C ILE A 88 -27.93 8.89 3.84
N LEU A 89 -27.35 8.77 2.64
CA LEU A 89 -27.71 9.56 1.46
C LEU A 89 -28.92 9.02 0.70
N VAL A 90 -29.15 7.70 0.73
CA VAL A 90 -30.18 7.04 -0.09
C VAL A 90 -31.26 6.40 0.76
N SER A 91 -30.88 5.77 1.88
CA SER A 91 -31.82 4.98 2.70
C SER A 91 -32.47 5.76 3.85
N GLY A 92 -32.30 7.09 3.87
CA GLY A 92 -32.89 7.97 4.88
C GLY A 92 -32.21 7.92 6.25
N ALA A 93 -31.04 7.27 6.39
CA ALA A 93 -30.38 7.15 7.69
C ALA A 93 -29.77 8.45 8.22
N HIS A 94 -29.79 9.55 7.44
CA HIS A 94 -29.37 10.88 7.90
C HIS A 94 -30.19 11.38 9.11
N VAL A 95 -31.44 10.94 9.26
CA VAL A 95 -32.28 11.28 10.43
C VAL A 95 -31.65 10.79 11.75
N ALA A 96 -30.81 9.75 11.69
CA ALA A 96 -30.04 9.23 12.83
C ALA A 96 -28.91 10.16 13.29
N LEU A 97 -28.64 11.20 12.52
CA LEU A 97 -27.60 12.21 12.79
C LEU A 97 -28.20 13.52 13.31
N ALA A 98 -29.53 13.60 13.47
CA ALA A 98 -30.22 14.76 14.03
C ALA A 98 -30.12 14.77 15.57
N GLN A 99 -29.82 15.93 16.16
CA GLN A 99 -29.60 16.06 17.61
C GLN A 99 -30.85 15.76 18.45
N ASP A 100 -32.03 16.04 17.89
CA ASP A 100 -33.33 15.84 18.52
C ASP A 100 -33.81 14.38 18.47
N CYS A 101 -33.02 13.48 17.87
CA CYS A 101 -33.36 12.07 17.78
C CYS A 101 -32.97 11.33 19.08
N GLU A 102 -33.77 11.51 20.14
CA GLU A 102 -33.38 11.02 21.46
C GLU A 102 -33.49 9.50 21.64
N GLU A 103 -34.43 8.77 21.02
CA GLU A 103 -34.55 7.33 21.34
C GLU A 103 -34.79 6.37 20.17
N HIS A 104 -35.63 6.65 19.17
CA HIS A 104 -35.86 5.69 18.07
C HIS A 104 -36.21 6.40 16.75
N ILE A 105 -35.26 6.38 15.81
CA ILE A 105 -35.39 6.87 14.42
C ILE A 105 -36.59 6.24 13.69
N ALA A 106 -36.88 4.98 14.01
CA ALA A 106 -38.06 4.24 13.61
C ALA A 106 -38.35 3.21 14.71
N PRO A 107 -39.61 2.80 14.94
CA PRO A 107 -39.95 1.77 15.92
C PRO A 107 -39.21 0.43 15.72
N SER A 108 -38.71 0.19 14.50
CA SER A 108 -37.92 -1.00 14.12
C SER A 108 -36.41 -0.84 14.25
N TRP A 109 -35.91 0.35 14.60
CA TRP A 109 -34.48 0.63 14.72
C TRP A 109 -34.04 0.62 16.19
N SER A 110 -33.14 -0.29 16.52
CA SER A 110 -32.55 -0.43 17.86
C SER A 110 -31.33 0.48 18.11
N MET A 111 -30.99 1.37 17.17
CA MET A 111 -29.80 2.23 17.27
C MET A 111 -30.14 3.63 17.77
N THR A 112 -29.37 4.12 18.73
CA THR A 112 -29.43 5.51 19.23
C THR A 112 -28.63 6.46 18.35
N HIS A 113 -28.93 7.76 18.41
CA HIS A 113 -28.14 8.81 17.76
C HIS A 113 -26.65 8.71 18.11
N SER A 114 -26.32 8.58 19.41
CA SER A 114 -24.93 8.47 19.88
C SER A 114 -24.19 7.29 19.25
N TYR A 115 -24.81 6.12 19.20
CA TYR A 115 -24.21 4.95 18.55
C TYR A 115 -24.01 5.18 17.05
N TYR A 116 -25.02 5.71 16.36
CA TYR A 116 -24.96 5.91 14.91
C TYR A 116 -23.90 6.96 14.53
N MET A 117 -23.86 8.08 15.24
CA MET A 117 -22.87 9.13 15.06
C MET A 117 -21.45 8.60 15.33
N ASN A 118 -21.21 8.01 16.51
CA ASN A 118 -19.86 7.56 16.87
C ASN A 118 -19.34 6.44 15.96
N SER A 119 -20.20 5.49 15.56
CA SER A 119 -19.81 4.46 14.58
C SER A 119 -19.54 5.05 13.20
N THR A 120 -20.26 6.09 12.78
CA THR A 120 -19.98 6.80 11.52
C THR A 120 -18.64 7.53 11.59
N LEU A 121 -18.39 8.28 12.67
CA LEU A 121 -17.11 8.97 12.90
C LEU A 121 -15.93 8.00 12.91
N TYR A 122 -16.09 6.83 13.54
CA TYR A 122 -15.08 5.78 13.54
C TYR A 122 -14.76 5.27 12.14
N LEU A 123 -15.76 5.06 11.27
CA LEU A 123 -15.54 4.60 9.89
C LEU A 123 -14.75 5.62 9.07
N PHE A 124 -15.03 6.92 9.22
CA PHE A 124 -14.21 7.97 8.63
C PHE A 124 -12.79 7.97 9.18
N ALA A 125 -12.63 7.85 10.50
CA ALA A 125 -11.31 7.84 11.12
C ALA A 125 -10.47 6.64 10.66
N ARG A 126 -11.06 5.45 10.53
CA ARG A 126 -10.40 4.26 9.98
C ARG A 126 -9.97 4.49 8.53
N LEU A 127 -10.79 5.14 7.71
CA LEU A 127 -10.40 5.49 6.35
C LEU A 127 -9.22 6.49 6.31
N PHE A 128 -9.21 7.51 7.16
CA PHE A 128 -8.09 8.48 7.22
C PHE A 128 -6.81 7.85 7.76
N PHE A 129 -6.92 6.90 8.69
CA PHE A 129 -5.81 6.03 9.07
C PHE A 129 -5.29 5.23 7.86
N MET A 130 -6.19 4.65 7.06
CA MET A 130 -5.78 3.90 5.86
C MET A 130 -5.09 4.78 4.81
N ASP A 131 -5.58 6.01 4.56
CA ASP A 131 -4.88 6.98 3.70
C ASP A 131 -3.44 7.23 4.18
N ARG A 132 -3.26 7.41 5.50
CA ARG A 132 -1.94 7.57 6.11
C ARG A 132 -1.05 6.36 5.87
N ILE A 133 -1.54 5.15 6.17
CA ILE A 133 -0.76 3.92 6.01
C ILE A 133 -0.39 3.66 4.55
N LEU A 134 -1.33 3.84 3.62
CA LEU A 134 -1.09 3.69 2.19
C LEU A 134 0.00 4.62 1.68
N ARG A 135 0.14 5.82 2.26
CA ARG A 135 1.20 6.78 1.90
C ARG A 135 2.54 6.49 2.57
N LEU A 136 2.53 6.11 3.84
CA LEU A 136 3.75 5.96 4.65
C LEU A 136 4.40 4.59 4.49
N GLU A 137 3.60 3.52 4.48
CA GLU A 137 4.11 2.15 4.56
C GLU A 137 4.05 1.41 3.23
N ILE A 138 3.06 1.72 2.39
CA ILE A 138 2.89 1.03 1.11
C ILE A 138 3.78 1.69 0.04
N GLY A 139 5.02 1.19 -0.03
CA GLY A 139 6.04 1.61 -0.99
C GLY A 139 5.77 1.13 -2.42
N GLU A 140 6.60 1.60 -3.36
CA GLU A 140 6.60 1.11 -4.76
C GLU A 140 6.79 -0.41 -4.84
N GLU A 141 7.45 -1.00 -3.84
CA GLU A 141 7.69 -2.43 -3.75
C GLU A 141 6.39 -3.26 -3.79
N VAL A 142 5.34 -2.78 -3.12
CA VAL A 142 4.02 -3.46 -3.04
C VAL A 142 3.23 -3.32 -4.32
N PHE A 143 3.20 -2.13 -4.91
CA PHE A 143 2.44 -1.87 -6.13
C PHE A 143 3.10 -2.43 -7.40
N GLY A 144 4.33 -2.93 -7.31
CA GLY A 144 5.08 -3.55 -8.41
C GLY A 144 5.60 -2.56 -9.46
N ALA A 145 4.83 -1.49 -9.73
CA ALA A 145 5.15 -0.39 -10.63
C ALA A 145 4.78 0.96 -9.99
N ARG A 146 5.56 2.00 -10.30
CA ARG A 146 5.34 3.37 -9.83
C ARG A 146 3.96 3.91 -10.23
N ASP A 147 3.54 3.64 -11.47
CA ASP A 147 2.25 4.12 -12.00
C ASP A 147 1.05 3.60 -11.21
N ALA A 148 1.10 2.36 -10.71
CA ALA A 148 0.02 1.77 -9.92
C ALA A 148 -0.12 2.43 -8.54
N LYS A 149 1.02 2.81 -7.92
CA LYS A 149 1.02 3.58 -6.69
C LYS A 149 0.46 4.98 -6.93
N ASP A 150 0.92 5.66 -7.98
CA ASP A 150 0.51 7.01 -8.32
C ASP A 150 -1.01 7.09 -8.60
N GLU A 151 -1.59 6.06 -9.22
CA GLU A 151 -3.03 5.95 -9.43
C GLU A 151 -3.81 5.84 -8.09
N VAL A 152 -3.40 4.96 -7.18
CA VAL A 152 -4.03 4.84 -5.85
C VAL A 152 -3.92 6.13 -5.06
N VAL A 153 -2.73 6.76 -5.06
CA VAL A 153 -2.50 8.05 -4.38
C VAL A 153 -3.34 9.17 -5.00
N SER A 154 -3.51 9.18 -6.32
CA SER A 154 -4.37 10.14 -7.02
C SER A 154 -5.84 10.01 -6.61
N GLU A 155 -6.36 8.79 -6.49
CA GLU A 155 -7.73 8.55 -6.05
C GLU A 155 -7.93 8.86 -4.56
N LEU A 156 -6.94 8.56 -3.70
CA LEU A 156 -6.93 9.02 -2.32
C LEU A 156 -6.97 10.55 -2.25
N ASP A 157 -6.12 11.25 -3.00
CA ASP A 157 -6.13 12.71 -3.06
C ASP A 157 -7.47 13.26 -3.57
N ARG A 158 -8.10 12.60 -4.54
CA ARG A 158 -9.43 12.98 -5.04
C ARG A 158 -10.48 12.86 -3.95
N MET A 159 -10.51 11.73 -3.26
CA MET A 159 -11.41 11.49 -2.13
C MET A 159 -11.24 12.57 -1.03
N ILE A 160 -10.00 12.84 -0.58
CA ILE A 160 -9.70 13.87 0.42
C ILE A 160 -10.16 15.27 -0.03
N ARG A 161 -10.02 15.58 -1.33
CA ARG A 161 -10.46 16.85 -1.90
C ARG A 161 -11.97 17.04 -1.83
N GLU A 162 -12.78 16.00 -1.98
CA GLU A 162 -14.23 16.17 -1.99
C GLU A 162 -14.75 16.73 -0.65
N LEU A 163 -14.26 16.24 0.50
CA LEU A 163 -14.63 16.78 1.83
C LEU A 163 -14.12 18.19 2.12
N SER A 164 -13.08 18.65 1.40
CA SER A 164 -12.47 19.96 1.57
C SER A 164 -12.83 20.95 0.46
N SER A 165 -13.56 20.50 -0.56
CA SER A 165 -13.80 21.30 -1.77
C SER A 165 -14.70 22.49 -1.47
N ASN A 166 -14.25 23.70 -1.80
CA ASN A 166 -15.13 24.86 -1.73
C ASN A 166 -15.96 25.00 -3.02
N ARG A 167 -16.26 23.91 -3.77
CA ARG A 167 -16.93 24.02 -5.08
C ARG A 167 -18.33 24.63 -5.02
N LEU A 168 -18.93 24.63 -3.83
CA LEU A 168 -20.27 25.06 -3.54
C LEU A 168 -20.19 26.36 -2.70
N HIS A 169 -19.65 27.43 -3.30
CA HIS A 169 -19.70 28.76 -2.68
C HIS A 169 -21.18 29.16 -2.58
N THR A 170 -21.70 29.36 -1.36
CA THR A 170 -22.68 30.43 -0.97
C THR A 170 -23.67 30.08 0.16
N GLY A 171 -23.56 28.93 0.84
CA GLY A 171 -24.48 28.59 1.94
C GLY A 171 -24.01 29.03 3.33
N GLU A 172 -24.88 29.71 4.09
CA GLU A 172 -24.76 29.79 5.54
C GLU A 172 -24.87 28.35 6.10
N GLY A 173 -23.84 27.87 6.80
CA GLY A 173 -23.83 26.52 7.37
C GLY A 173 -23.07 25.42 6.59
N ASP A 174 -22.33 25.72 5.52
CA ASP A 174 -21.38 24.75 4.94
C ASP A 174 -20.28 24.41 5.97
N ARG A 175 -20.10 23.11 6.23
CA ARG A 175 -19.06 22.59 7.12
C ARG A 175 -18.16 21.72 6.28
N GLN A 176 -16.87 22.06 6.24
CA GLN A 176 -15.85 21.35 5.48
C GLN A 176 -14.93 20.62 6.44
N VAL A 177 -14.35 19.51 5.98
CA VAL A 177 -13.26 18.84 6.70
C VAL A 177 -12.01 19.02 5.86
N PHE A 178 -11.14 19.95 6.28
CA PHE A 178 -9.93 20.26 5.54
C PHE A 178 -8.94 19.10 5.57
N ARG A 179 -8.06 19.03 4.56
CA ARG A 179 -7.05 17.98 4.45
C ARG A 179 -6.22 17.80 5.73
N LEU A 180 -5.80 18.90 6.36
CA LEU A 180 -5.03 18.83 7.62
C LEU A 180 -5.84 18.23 8.77
N GLN A 181 -7.16 18.48 8.83
CA GLN A 181 -8.05 17.87 9.83
C GLN A 181 -8.23 16.38 9.56
N GLN A 182 -8.43 15.99 8.29
CA GLN A 182 -8.51 14.58 7.89
C GLN A 182 -7.23 13.82 8.28
N GLN A 183 -6.06 14.40 8.01
CA GLN A 183 -4.77 13.86 8.44
C GLN A 183 -4.65 13.76 9.97
N ALA A 184 -5.01 14.81 10.69
CA ALA A 184 -4.94 14.84 12.15
C ALA A 184 -5.87 13.79 12.80
N ILE A 185 -7.04 13.52 12.21
CA ILE A 185 -7.92 12.43 12.64
C ILE A 185 -7.22 11.08 12.45
N GLY A 186 -6.65 10.82 11.26
CA GLY A 186 -5.91 9.59 10.97
C GLY A 186 -4.74 9.38 11.93
N GLU A 187 -4.02 10.45 12.28
CA GLU A 187 -2.94 10.44 13.28
C GLU A 187 -3.46 10.13 14.69
N ALA A 188 -4.56 10.76 15.11
CA ALA A 188 -5.13 10.58 16.45
C ALA A 188 -5.64 9.16 16.71
N VAL A 189 -6.04 8.44 15.65
CA VAL A 189 -6.48 7.03 15.73
C VAL A 189 -5.39 6.02 15.36
N THR A 190 -4.17 6.48 15.14
CA THR A 190 -3.02 5.59 14.97
C THR A 190 -2.46 5.19 16.33
N GLN A 191 -2.16 3.91 16.54
CA GLN A 191 -1.46 3.43 17.72
C GLN A 191 -0.36 2.44 17.36
N PRO A 192 0.72 2.34 18.14
CA PRO A 192 1.71 1.33 17.90
C PRO A 192 1.16 -0.07 18.19
N VAL A 193 1.64 -1.07 17.46
CA VAL A 193 1.37 -2.47 17.80
C VAL A 193 2.25 -2.88 18.99
N ALA A 194 1.71 -3.70 19.90
CA ALA A 194 2.42 -4.16 21.08
C ALA A 194 3.75 -4.87 20.72
N PRO A 195 4.81 -4.73 21.55
CA PRO A 195 6.09 -5.37 21.31
C PRO A 195 5.96 -6.89 21.17
N GLY A 196 6.54 -7.47 20.12
CA GLY A 196 6.51 -8.91 19.85
C GLY A 196 5.48 -9.35 18.81
N SER A 197 4.67 -8.43 18.28
CA SER A 197 3.84 -8.72 17.11
C SER A 197 4.65 -8.60 15.81
N PRO A 198 4.54 -9.55 14.87
CA PRO A 198 5.19 -9.46 13.55
C PRO A 198 4.51 -8.45 12.60
N ALA A 199 3.47 -7.74 13.06
CA ALA A 199 2.74 -6.77 12.27
C ALA A 199 3.49 -5.43 12.13
N SER A 200 2.98 -4.55 11.26
CA SER A 200 3.43 -3.15 11.13
C SER A 200 3.60 -2.50 12.51
N PRO A 201 4.53 -1.55 12.68
CA PRO A 201 4.59 -0.77 13.91
C PRO A 201 3.27 -0.06 14.23
N LEU A 202 2.34 0.11 13.30
CA LEU A 202 1.12 0.89 13.45
C LEU A 202 -0.14 0.05 13.24
N GLN A 203 -1.21 0.39 13.96
CA GLN A 203 -2.57 -0.12 13.77
C GLN A 203 -3.59 0.99 14.06
N CYS A 204 -4.81 0.83 13.54
CA CYS A 204 -5.93 1.69 13.92
C CYS A 204 -6.38 1.36 15.35
N LEU A 205 -6.92 2.34 16.07
CA LEU A 205 -7.70 2.07 17.28
C LEU A 205 -8.83 1.09 16.96
N THR A 206 -9.14 0.19 17.90
CA THR A 206 -10.41 -0.54 17.84
C THR A 206 -11.57 0.42 18.08
N TYR A 207 -12.80 0.02 17.76
CA TYR A 207 -13.97 0.87 18.03
C TYR A 207 -14.12 1.20 19.53
N VAL A 208 -13.80 0.25 20.41
CA VAL A 208 -13.86 0.45 21.86
C VAL A 208 -12.83 1.48 22.32
N ASP A 209 -11.58 1.36 21.85
CA ASP A 209 -10.52 2.31 22.18
C ASP A 209 -10.81 3.70 21.60
N PHE A 210 -11.39 3.75 20.40
CA PHE A 210 -11.86 4.99 19.78
C PHE A 210 -12.90 5.69 20.65
N LEU A 211 -13.91 4.96 21.15
CA LEU A 211 -14.92 5.54 22.05
C LEU A 211 -14.31 6.03 23.36
N SER A 212 -13.38 5.27 23.93
CA SER A 212 -12.66 5.68 25.14
C SER A 212 -11.94 7.01 24.91
N LYS A 213 -11.13 7.11 23.84
CA LYS A 213 -10.41 8.34 23.50
C LYS A 213 -11.32 9.50 23.11
N LEU A 214 -12.45 9.22 22.47
CA LEU A 214 -13.44 10.23 22.10
C LEU A 214 -14.09 10.87 23.33
N GLY A 215 -14.23 10.11 24.43
CA GLY A 215 -14.77 10.58 25.71
C GLY A 215 -13.77 11.30 26.62
N GLU A 216 -12.48 11.32 26.28
CA GLU A 216 -11.44 11.98 27.08
C GLU A 216 -11.56 13.51 26.98
N ALA A 217 -11.99 14.14 28.08
CA ALA A 217 -12.09 15.59 28.17
C ALA A 217 -10.71 16.25 27.94
N GLY A 218 -10.63 17.15 26.95
CA GLY A 218 -9.36 17.78 26.54
C GLY A 218 -8.45 16.89 25.70
N GLY A 219 -8.91 15.70 25.29
CA GLY A 219 -8.19 14.81 24.40
C GLY A 219 -8.03 15.38 22.98
N MET A 220 -6.96 14.95 22.29
CA MET A 220 -6.71 15.34 20.91
C MET A 220 -7.82 14.88 19.97
N LEU A 221 -8.27 13.62 20.11
CA LEU A 221 -9.28 13.02 19.23
C LEU A 221 -10.61 13.80 19.21
N PRO A 222 -11.27 14.10 20.36
CA PRO A 222 -12.49 14.89 20.35
C PRO A 222 -12.31 16.27 19.68
N THR A 223 -11.13 16.88 19.82
CA THR A 223 -10.83 18.18 19.21
C THR A 223 -10.70 18.08 17.68
N VAL A 224 -9.93 17.11 17.17
CA VAL A 224 -9.65 17.02 15.72
C VAL A 224 -10.81 16.43 14.93
N ILE A 225 -11.68 15.65 15.56
CA ILE A 225 -12.83 15.01 14.90
C ILE A 225 -14.08 15.91 14.85
N GLU A 226 -14.11 16.98 15.64
CA GLU A 226 -15.24 17.90 15.73
C GLU A 226 -15.72 18.46 14.38
N PRO A 227 -14.83 18.89 13.45
CA PRO A 227 -15.26 19.37 12.14
C PRO A 227 -16.05 18.31 11.35
N LEU A 228 -15.66 17.04 11.46
CA LEU A 228 -16.38 15.93 10.84
C LEU A 228 -17.72 15.68 11.54
N ARG A 229 -17.77 15.78 12.87
CA ARG A 229 -19.04 15.70 13.62
C ARG A 229 -20.00 16.80 13.19
N LEU A 230 -19.53 18.04 13.05
CA LEU A 230 -20.33 19.17 12.58
C LEU A 230 -20.75 19.05 11.10
N LEU A 231 -19.95 18.38 10.26
CA LEU A 231 -20.36 18.06 8.89
C LEU A 231 -21.58 17.11 8.89
N LEU A 232 -21.60 16.13 9.79
CA LEU A 232 -22.62 15.08 9.83
C LEU A 232 -23.85 15.43 10.68
N CYS A 233 -23.69 16.23 11.71
CA CYS A 233 -24.75 16.59 12.65
C CYS A 233 -25.86 17.39 11.95
N ASP A 234 -27.12 17.01 12.16
CA ASP A 234 -28.28 17.66 11.54
C ASP A 234 -28.11 17.80 10.03
N LEU A 235 -27.62 16.73 9.39
CA LEU A 235 -27.36 16.70 7.95
C LEU A 235 -28.67 16.76 7.17
N ASP A 236 -28.87 17.86 6.44
CA ASP A 236 -29.78 17.91 5.31
C ASP A 236 -29.08 17.36 4.06
N ILE A 237 -29.62 16.28 3.50
CA ILE A 237 -29.04 15.60 2.33
C ILE A 237 -29.11 16.44 1.05
N GLU A 238 -30.04 17.39 0.95
CA GLU A 238 -30.14 18.30 -0.20
C GLU A 238 -29.27 19.55 -0.04
N SER A 239 -28.63 19.72 1.12
CA SER A 239 -27.69 20.81 1.35
C SER A 239 -26.34 20.58 0.66
N THR A 240 -25.52 21.64 0.65
CA THR A 240 -24.10 21.59 0.28
C THR A 240 -23.31 20.51 1.02
N ARG A 241 -23.65 20.23 2.29
CA ARG A 241 -23.01 19.15 3.07
C ARG A 241 -23.39 17.78 2.52
N GLY A 242 -24.64 17.59 2.12
CA GLY A 242 -25.12 16.37 1.47
C GLY A 242 -24.46 16.15 0.11
N GLU A 243 -24.40 17.17 -0.74
CA GLU A 243 -23.69 17.11 -2.02
C GLU A 243 -22.21 16.75 -1.88
N ARG A 244 -21.53 17.34 -0.88
CA ARG A 244 -20.14 17.01 -0.53
C ARG A 244 -19.98 15.53 -0.17
N LEU A 245 -20.88 14.99 0.63
CA LEU A 245 -20.87 13.57 0.99
C LEU A 245 -21.18 12.66 -0.22
N ARG A 246 -22.04 13.09 -1.15
CA ARG A 246 -22.26 12.36 -2.42
C ARG A 246 -21.00 12.33 -3.28
N GLY A 247 -20.33 13.47 -3.46
CA GLY A 247 -19.06 13.55 -4.19
C GLY A 247 -17.98 12.67 -3.56
N PHE A 248 -17.88 12.71 -2.23
CA PHE A 248 -16.98 11.84 -1.47
C PHE A 248 -17.32 10.35 -1.65
N ASN A 249 -18.61 9.98 -1.59
CA ASN A 249 -19.07 8.60 -1.79
C ASN A 249 -18.76 8.08 -3.21
N GLN A 250 -18.90 8.94 -4.23
CA GLN A 250 -18.52 8.61 -5.61
C GLN A 250 -17.00 8.41 -5.73
N ALA A 251 -16.19 9.28 -5.12
CA ALA A 251 -14.75 9.13 -5.08
C ALA A 251 -14.32 7.83 -4.36
N LEU A 252 -14.99 7.46 -3.27
CA LEU A 252 -14.79 6.17 -2.61
C LEU A 252 -15.11 4.98 -3.51
N ALA A 253 -16.15 5.07 -4.33
CA ALA A 253 -16.48 4.02 -5.28
C ALA A 253 -15.37 3.83 -6.34
N THR A 254 -14.79 4.94 -6.83
CA THR A 254 -13.63 4.88 -7.74
C THR A 254 -12.40 4.30 -7.03
N LEU A 255 -12.08 4.79 -5.83
CA LEU A 255 -10.96 4.28 -5.02
C LEU A 255 -11.11 2.78 -4.76
N GLN A 256 -12.30 2.30 -4.39
CA GLN A 256 -12.54 0.87 -4.19
C GLN A 256 -12.21 0.08 -5.44
N SER A 257 -12.66 0.52 -6.62
CA SER A 257 -12.38 -0.17 -7.89
C SER A 257 -10.89 -0.21 -8.20
N VAL A 258 -10.16 0.89 -7.97
CA VAL A 258 -8.70 0.93 -8.18
C VAL A 258 -7.99 0.00 -7.19
N LEU A 259 -8.37 0.01 -5.91
CA LEU A 259 -7.82 -0.92 -4.93
C LEU A 259 -8.08 -2.37 -5.36
N GLU A 260 -9.29 -2.69 -5.83
CA GLU A 260 -9.65 -4.06 -6.27
C GLU A 260 -8.79 -4.48 -7.47
N GLN A 261 -8.57 -3.58 -8.43
CA GLN A 261 -7.75 -3.87 -9.60
C GLN A 261 -6.26 -3.99 -9.28
N ARG A 262 -5.75 -3.19 -8.35
CA ARG A 262 -4.31 -3.10 -8.06
C ARG A 262 -3.84 -4.02 -6.94
N LEU A 263 -4.66 -4.24 -5.91
CA LEU A 263 -4.30 -5.04 -4.75
C LEU A 263 -4.88 -6.46 -4.77
N ALA A 264 -6.07 -6.69 -5.33
CA ALA A 264 -6.66 -8.05 -5.33
C ALA A 264 -5.83 -9.11 -6.09
N PRO A 265 -5.13 -8.78 -7.20
CA PRO A 265 -4.21 -9.74 -7.82
C PRO A 265 -3.08 -10.16 -6.89
N LEU A 266 -2.63 -9.25 -6.02
CA LEU A 266 -1.56 -9.49 -5.06
C LEU A 266 -2.03 -10.37 -3.89
N VAL A 267 -3.28 -10.19 -3.43
CA VAL A 267 -3.91 -11.00 -2.37
C VAL A 267 -4.19 -12.43 -2.85
N SER A 268 -4.64 -12.60 -4.10
CA SER A 268 -5.12 -13.89 -4.61
C SER A 268 -4.00 -14.82 -5.12
N GLY A 269 -2.75 -14.38 -5.13
CA GLY A 269 -1.60 -15.14 -5.64
C GLY A 269 -1.73 -15.55 -7.11
N ARG A 270 -2.67 -14.95 -7.85
CA ARG A 270 -2.87 -15.24 -9.28
C ARG A 270 -1.95 -14.33 -10.08
N PRO A 271 -1.06 -14.88 -10.91
CA PRO A 271 -0.30 -14.06 -11.84
C PRO A 271 -1.28 -13.33 -12.76
N SER A 272 -1.10 -12.02 -12.89
CA SER A 272 -1.75 -11.15 -13.87
C SER A 272 -1.39 -11.55 -15.30
#